data_AF-A0A1D7W3G7-F1
#
_entry.id   AF-A0A1D7W3G7-F1
#
_cell.length_a   1.000
_cell.length_b   1.000
_cell.length_c   1.000
_cell.angle_alpha   90.00
_cell.angle_beta   90.00
_cell.angle_gamma   90.00
#
_symmetry.space_group_name_H-M   'P 1'
#
loop_
_entity.id
_entity.type
_entity.pdbx_description
1 polymer ?
#
loop_
_entity_poly.entity_id
_entity_poly.type
_entity_poly.pdbx_seq_one_letter_code
_entity_poly.pdbx_strand_id
1 'polypeptide(L)'
;MPTALDTSDEEVTWSRDGVVTSLSADGSLRASTSVDDRVDVGLSVTEHAAPKDLSVTTDGTTIMHRSGTEAAHAMQILDNGAISASVLLAGPDAAKTTQYDFTEDVAPVLQKTGAVALYKDDVLVGVVEQPVSHDASGAEVDSHYSIEGNRLVQTVDPEPKSVYPIVAQAAVAVFYTRGDYVHVTRGQASGHGWWIKGTAKATKAKVTVQLQYKPKKTSSWNRRGKAGVKTIGPGTSKRANARMTCRSQARKQWRSWVDVNLIGYLDSPNKLYTSARTLKCTL
;
A
#
# COMPACT_ATOMS: atom_id res chain seq x y z
N MET A 1 -10.14 21.77 -1.29
CA MET A 1 -10.78 21.68 0.04
C MET A 1 -11.09 20.20 0.27
N PRO A 2 -10.95 19.64 1.48
CA PRO A 2 -11.34 18.24 1.68
C PRO A 2 -12.83 18.11 1.35
N THR A 3 -13.19 17.15 0.49
CA THR A 3 -14.59 16.73 0.41
C THR A 3 -14.86 15.98 1.72
N ALA A 4 -15.94 16.35 2.40
CA ALA A 4 -16.30 15.83 3.72
C ALA A 4 -16.41 14.29 3.70
N LEU A 5 -16.20 13.66 4.86
CA LEU A 5 -16.67 12.29 5.10
C LEU A 5 -18.17 12.27 4.75
N ASP A 6 -18.54 11.51 3.73
CA ASP A 6 -19.94 11.24 3.44
C ASP A 6 -20.32 9.98 4.21
N THR A 7 -21.31 10.09 5.07
CA THR A 7 -21.75 9.03 5.98
C THR A 7 -23.21 8.70 5.69
N SER A 8 -23.45 7.50 5.21
CA SER A 8 -24.75 6.83 5.34
C SER A 8 -24.68 5.84 6.51
N ASP A 9 -25.80 5.24 6.90
CA ASP A 9 -25.86 4.30 8.03
C ASP A 9 -24.92 3.07 7.84
N GLU A 10 -24.50 2.77 6.60
CA GLU A 10 -23.71 1.57 6.27
C GLU A 10 -22.43 1.85 5.45
N GLU A 11 -22.19 3.10 5.02
CA GLU A 11 -21.03 3.45 4.19
C GLU A 11 -20.43 4.80 4.58
N VAL A 12 -19.10 4.83 4.70
CA VAL A 12 -18.28 6.02 4.93
C VAL A 12 -17.30 6.17 3.78
N THR A 13 -17.27 7.34 3.13
CA THR A 13 -16.34 7.61 2.02
C THR A 13 -15.47 8.84 2.26
N TRP A 14 -14.21 8.73 1.87
CA TRP A 14 -13.23 9.82 1.80
C TRP A 14 -12.68 9.93 0.38
N SER A 15 -12.53 11.15 -0.14
CA SER A 15 -11.90 11.35 -1.44
C SER A 15 -11.03 12.59 -1.52
N ARG A 16 -9.87 12.47 -2.18
CA ARG A 16 -8.96 13.59 -2.43
C ARG A 16 -7.96 13.26 -3.53
N ASP A 17 -7.73 14.22 -4.43
CA ASP A 17 -6.63 14.18 -5.41
C ASP A 17 -6.58 12.85 -6.23
N GLY A 18 -7.74 12.29 -6.59
CA GLY A 18 -7.86 11.03 -7.33
C GLY A 18 -7.76 9.76 -6.48
N VAL A 19 -7.70 9.90 -5.16
CA VAL A 19 -7.78 8.80 -4.19
C VAL A 19 -9.20 8.74 -3.63
N VAL A 20 -9.78 7.55 -3.57
CA VAL A 20 -11.06 7.30 -2.91
C VAL A 20 -10.86 6.15 -1.93
N THR A 21 -11.21 6.37 -0.66
CA THR A 21 -11.29 5.31 0.34
C THR A 21 -12.74 5.17 0.76
N SER A 22 -13.25 3.95 0.73
CA SER A 22 -14.60 3.62 1.19
C SER A 22 -14.51 2.59 2.30
N LEU A 23 -15.42 2.70 3.26
CA LEU A 23 -15.64 1.76 4.34
C LEU A 23 -17.11 1.40 4.32
N SER A 24 -17.41 0.11 4.24
CA SER A 24 -18.75 -0.43 4.16
C SER A 24 -18.97 -1.49 5.23
N ALA A 25 -20.21 -1.59 5.67
CA ALA A 25 -20.60 -2.36 6.82
C ALA A 25 -21.91 -3.13 6.53
N ASP A 26 -21.93 -3.92 5.45
CA ASP A 26 -23.06 -4.78 5.08
C ASP A 26 -22.74 -6.24 5.39
N GLY A 27 -23.23 -6.73 6.54
CA GLY A 27 -23.00 -8.08 7.04
C GLY A 27 -21.54 -8.44 7.37
N SER A 28 -20.60 -7.58 6.97
CA SER A 28 -19.16 -7.70 7.09
C SER A 28 -18.52 -6.31 7.01
N LEU A 29 -17.44 -6.11 7.75
CA LEU A 29 -16.71 -4.85 7.75
C LEU A 29 -15.62 -4.89 6.68
N ARG A 30 -15.73 -4.00 5.69
CA ARG A 30 -14.85 -3.96 4.51
C ARG A 30 -14.43 -2.53 4.23
N ALA A 31 -13.15 -2.32 4.00
CA ALA A 31 -12.63 -1.06 3.52
C ALA A 31 -11.84 -1.27 2.23
N SER A 32 -11.84 -0.27 1.36
CA SER A 32 -10.99 -0.28 0.17
C SER A 32 -10.44 1.11 -0.11
N THR A 33 -9.23 1.15 -0.67
CA THR A 33 -8.65 2.39 -1.20
C THR A 33 -8.32 2.20 -2.67
N SER A 34 -8.89 3.08 -3.49
CA SER A 34 -8.57 3.20 -4.90
C SER A 34 -7.75 4.46 -5.20
N VAL A 35 -6.86 4.36 -6.19
CA VAL A 35 -6.07 5.50 -6.70
C VAL A 35 -6.15 5.55 -8.22
N ASP A 36 -6.77 6.61 -8.74
CA ASP A 36 -7.03 6.86 -10.17
C ASP A 36 -7.61 5.63 -10.91
N ASP A 37 -8.49 4.84 -10.27
CA ASP A 37 -9.08 3.58 -10.78
C ASP A 37 -8.07 2.52 -11.21
N ARG A 38 -6.82 2.58 -10.72
CA ARG A 38 -5.72 1.71 -11.17
C ARG A 38 -5.12 0.87 -10.07
N VAL A 39 -5.10 1.43 -8.86
CA VAL A 39 -4.82 0.67 -7.64
C VAL A 39 -6.15 0.50 -6.95
N ASP A 40 -6.43 -0.70 -6.50
CA ASP A 40 -7.51 -1.00 -5.58
C ASP A 40 -6.93 -1.97 -4.55
N VAL A 41 -6.99 -1.58 -3.28
CA VAL A 41 -6.54 -2.40 -2.15
C VAL A 41 -7.69 -2.44 -1.18
N GLY A 42 -8.38 -3.58 -1.12
CA GLY A 42 -9.41 -3.83 -0.12
C GLY A 42 -8.88 -4.66 1.04
N LEU A 43 -9.49 -4.46 2.20
CA LEU A 43 -9.28 -5.19 3.44
C LEU A 43 -10.65 -5.51 4.02
N SER A 44 -10.88 -6.77 4.39
CA SER A 44 -12.11 -7.18 5.07
C SER A 44 -11.78 -8.06 6.26
N VAL A 45 -12.58 -7.96 7.32
CA VAL A 45 -12.40 -8.84 8.48
C VAL A 45 -12.96 -10.23 8.15
N THR A 46 -12.12 -11.26 8.24
CA THR A 46 -12.51 -12.65 8.03
C THR A 46 -13.01 -13.26 9.32
N GLU A 47 -14.31 -13.49 9.46
CA GLU A 47 -14.87 -14.07 10.69
C GLU A 47 -16.04 -15.01 10.40
N HIS A 48 -16.21 -16.00 11.27
CA HIS A 48 -17.29 -16.99 11.21
C HIS A 48 -18.53 -16.59 12.03
N ALA A 49 -18.42 -15.61 12.94
CA ALA A 49 -19.53 -15.17 13.79
C ALA A 49 -20.38 -14.08 13.12
N ALA A 50 -21.71 -14.21 13.20
CA ALA A 50 -22.62 -13.22 12.65
C ALA A 50 -22.49 -11.85 13.36
N PRO A 51 -22.61 -10.72 12.63
CA PRO A 51 -22.67 -9.40 13.26
C PRO A 51 -23.87 -9.34 14.22
N LYS A 52 -23.68 -8.70 15.38
CA LYS A 52 -24.74 -8.45 16.37
C LYS A 52 -25.34 -7.06 16.18
N ASP A 53 -24.46 -6.09 16.09
CA ASP A 53 -24.81 -4.68 15.98
C ASP A 53 -23.68 -3.94 15.26
N LEU A 54 -24.04 -2.83 14.66
CA LEU A 54 -23.16 -2.00 13.86
C LEU A 54 -23.44 -0.54 14.18
N SER A 55 -22.38 0.21 14.45
CA SER A 55 -22.50 1.63 14.77
C SER A 55 -21.39 2.43 14.10
N VAL A 56 -21.71 3.64 13.66
CA VAL A 56 -20.75 4.61 13.16
C VAL A 56 -20.68 5.76 14.16
N THR A 57 -19.48 6.03 14.68
CA THR A 57 -19.22 7.12 15.62
C THR A 57 -19.15 8.47 14.89
N THR A 58 -19.19 9.57 15.64
CA THR A 58 -19.11 10.93 15.06
C THR A 58 -17.78 11.23 14.35
N ASP A 59 -16.72 10.49 14.65
CA ASP A 59 -15.41 10.57 13.98
C ASP A 59 -15.26 9.57 12.82
N GLY A 60 -16.37 8.94 12.39
CA GLY A 60 -16.40 8.02 11.26
C GLY A 60 -15.84 6.63 11.54
N THR A 61 -15.57 6.29 12.81
CA THR A 61 -15.19 4.93 13.19
C THR A 61 -16.42 4.03 13.11
N THR A 62 -16.34 3.02 12.25
CA THR A 62 -17.38 1.99 12.12
C THR A 62 -17.03 0.83 13.03
N ILE A 63 -17.87 0.55 14.02
CA ILE A 63 -17.70 -0.50 15.01
C ILE A 63 -18.73 -1.60 14.73
N MET A 64 -18.25 -2.84 14.67
CA MET A 64 -19.06 -4.03 14.50
C MET A 64 -18.88 -4.94 15.72
N HIS A 65 -19.94 -5.05 16.52
CA HIS A 65 -20.02 -6.02 17.61
C HIS A 65 -20.46 -7.38 17.08
N ARG A 66 -19.98 -8.47 17.68
CA ARG A 66 -20.30 -9.83 17.25
C ARG A 66 -21.22 -10.54 18.23
N SER A 67 -22.05 -11.43 17.68
CA SER A 67 -22.97 -12.21 18.51
C SER A 67 -22.19 -13.32 19.23
N GLY A 68 -22.40 -13.45 20.53
CA GLY A 68 -21.76 -14.50 21.33
C GLY A 68 -20.28 -14.27 21.66
N THR A 69 -19.74 -13.08 21.41
CA THR A 69 -18.39 -12.69 21.83
C THR A 69 -18.40 -11.27 22.40
N GLU A 70 -17.43 -10.97 23.26
CA GLU A 70 -17.16 -9.60 23.72
C GLU A 70 -16.17 -8.86 22.80
N ALA A 71 -15.76 -9.49 21.69
CA ALA A 71 -14.88 -8.86 20.72
C ALA A 71 -15.65 -7.86 19.85
N ALA A 72 -14.99 -6.75 19.53
CA ALA A 72 -15.48 -5.77 18.56
C ALA A 72 -14.40 -5.50 17.53
N HIS A 73 -14.80 -5.37 16.27
CA HIS A 73 -13.92 -4.87 15.23
C HIS A 73 -14.31 -3.43 14.93
N ALA A 74 -13.31 -2.59 14.70
CA ALA A 74 -13.51 -1.23 14.27
C ALA A 74 -12.71 -0.96 13.01
N MET A 75 -13.26 -0.20 12.07
CA MET A 75 -12.49 0.37 10.97
C MET A 75 -12.71 1.87 10.93
N GLN A 76 -11.67 2.61 10.58
CA GLN A 76 -11.73 4.05 10.42
C GLN A 76 -10.93 4.46 9.18
N ILE A 77 -11.47 5.44 8.45
CA ILE A 77 -10.71 6.16 7.44
C ILE A 77 -10.03 7.34 8.12
N LEU A 78 -8.69 7.34 8.16
CA LEU A 78 -7.90 8.41 8.75
C LEU A 78 -7.92 9.68 7.87
N ASP A 79 -7.50 10.82 8.40
CA ASP A 79 -7.52 12.12 7.68
C ASP A 79 -6.79 12.13 6.33
N ASN A 80 -5.80 11.24 6.17
CA ASN A 80 -5.04 11.05 4.93
C ASN A 80 -5.64 10.00 3.99
N GLY A 81 -6.82 9.48 4.30
CA GLY A 81 -7.52 8.41 3.59
C GLY A 81 -7.05 7.01 3.91
N ALA A 82 -6.05 6.83 4.78
CA ALA A 82 -5.54 5.50 5.12
C ALA A 82 -6.58 4.72 5.95
N ILE A 83 -6.56 3.39 5.83
CA ILE A 83 -7.47 2.54 6.59
C ILE A 83 -6.78 2.13 7.88
N SER A 84 -7.48 2.29 8.99
CA SER A 84 -7.13 1.67 10.27
C SER A 84 -8.16 0.58 10.56
N ALA A 85 -7.73 -0.68 10.66
CA ALA A 85 -8.55 -1.77 11.17
C ALA A 85 -8.08 -2.13 12.58
N SER A 86 -9.01 -2.18 13.53
CA SER A 86 -8.74 -2.46 14.93
C SER A 86 -9.64 -3.58 15.43
N VAL A 87 -9.15 -4.30 16.43
CA VAL A 87 -9.89 -5.34 17.14
C VAL A 87 -9.71 -5.16 18.64
N LEU A 88 -10.80 -5.34 19.38
CA LEU A 88 -10.83 -5.28 20.84
C LEU A 88 -10.83 -6.71 21.41
N LEU A 89 -9.80 -7.02 22.18
CA LEU A 89 -9.71 -8.22 23.00
C LEU A 89 -10.24 -7.84 24.38
N ALA A 90 -11.46 -8.28 24.72
CA ALA A 90 -12.14 -7.84 25.94
C ALA A 90 -11.56 -8.42 27.24
N GLY A 91 -10.85 -9.55 27.16
CA GLY A 91 -10.34 -10.26 28.32
C GLY A 91 -9.33 -11.35 27.96
N PRO A 92 -8.73 -12.02 28.97
CA PRO A 92 -7.67 -13.01 28.78
C PRO A 92 -8.08 -14.24 27.95
N ASP A 93 -9.37 -14.55 27.91
CA ASP A 93 -9.93 -15.68 27.16
C ASP A 93 -10.35 -15.29 25.72
N ALA A 94 -10.20 -14.02 25.34
CA ALA A 94 -10.50 -13.56 23.99
C ALA A 94 -9.54 -14.19 22.96
N ALA A 95 -10.02 -14.36 21.73
CA ALA A 95 -9.17 -14.79 20.62
C ALA A 95 -8.02 -13.79 20.45
N LYS A 96 -6.79 -14.31 20.44
CA LYS A 96 -5.57 -13.51 20.32
C LYS A 96 -5.16 -13.23 18.87
N THR A 97 -5.86 -13.85 17.94
CA THR A 97 -5.61 -13.77 16.50
C THR A 97 -6.77 -13.08 15.81
N THR A 98 -6.47 -12.21 14.87
CA THR A 98 -7.46 -11.58 14.00
C THR A 98 -7.04 -11.70 12.55
N GLN A 99 -8.01 -11.98 11.70
CA GLN A 99 -7.80 -12.32 10.31
C GLN A 99 -8.40 -11.24 9.40
N TYR A 100 -7.61 -10.85 8.41
CA TYR A 100 -8.06 -9.92 7.38
C TYR A 100 -7.77 -10.46 5.98
N ASP A 101 -8.81 -10.57 5.16
CA ASP A 101 -8.66 -10.90 3.75
C ASP A 101 -8.42 -9.62 2.94
N PHE A 102 -7.40 -9.65 2.07
CA PHE A 102 -7.24 -8.65 1.03
C PHE A 102 -8.09 -8.98 -0.19
N THR A 103 -8.34 -7.98 -1.05
CA THR A 103 -8.90 -8.22 -2.40
C THR A 103 -8.07 -9.26 -3.15
N GLU A 104 -8.72 -10.10 -3.97
CA GLU A 104 -8.11 -11.31 -4.55
C GLU A 104 -6.84 -11.06 -5.37
N ASP A 105 -6.69 -9.87 -5.94
CA ASP A 105 -5.55 -9.44 -6.76
C ASP A 105 -4.41 -8.80 -5.96
N VAL A 106 -4.53 -8.74 -4.63
CA VAL A 106 -3.52 -8.20 -3.72
C VAL A 106 -2.82 -9.34 -2.97
N ALA A 107 -1.52 -9.47 -3.22
CA ALA A 107 -0.64 -10.42 -2.56
C ALA A 107 0.14 -9.75 -1.40
N PRO A 108 -0.13 -10.12 -0.15
CA PRO A 108 0.64 -9.65 1.00
C PRO A 108 1.95 -10.43 1.17
N VAL A 109 3.03 -9.72 1.47
CA VAL A 109 4.36 -10.32 1.73
C VAL A 109 4.94 -9.75 3.01
N LEU A 110 5.07 -10.60 4.03
CA LEU A 110 5.71 -10.25 5.30
C LEU A 110 7.17 -9.90 5.10
N GLN A 111 7.59 -8.76 5.66
CA GLN A 111 8.98 -8.30 5.61
C GLN A 111 9.70 -8.61 6.92
N LYS A 112 11.03 -8.61 6.89
CA LYS A 112 11.89 -8.81 8.08
C LYS A 112 11.66 -7.80 9.20
N THR A 113 11.07 -6.65 8.89
CA THR A 113 10.76 -5.60 9.87
C THR A 113 9.42 -5.80 10.57
N GLY A 114 8.66 -6.86 10.24
CA GLY A 114 7.33 -7.12 10.78
C GLY A 114 6.19 -6.40 10.06
N ALA A 115 6.45 -5.47 9.14
CA ALA A 115 5.43 -4.86 8.29
C ALA A 115 5.17 -5.70 7.03
N VAL A 116 4.05 -5.47 6.34
CA VAL A 116 3.62 -6.28 5.19
C VAL A 116 3.57 -5.43 3.93
N ALA A 117 4.29 -5.85 2.90
CA ALA A 117 4.22 -5.22 1.58
C ALA A 117 3.03 -5.78 0.79
N LEU A 118 2.25 -4.92 0.15
CA LEU A 118 1.07 -5.31 -0.64
C LEU A 118 1.39 -5.14 -2.12
N TYR A 119 1.29 -6.24 -2.87
CA TYR A 119 1.56 -6.27 -4.30
C TYR A 119 0.29 -6.53 -5.10
N LYS A 120 0.15 -5.87 -6.24
CA LYS A 120 -0.76 -6.25 -7.30
C LYS A 120 0.09 -6.64 -8.50
N ASP A 121 0.01 -7.91 -8.90
CA ASP A 121 1.02 -8.55 -9.75
C ASP A 121 2.45 -8.33 -9.17
N ASP A 122 3.36 -7.77 -9.96
CA ASP A 122 4.74 -7.44 -9.54
C ASP A 122 4.90 -6.01 -8.99
N VAL A 123 3.80 -5.26 -8.83
CA VAL A 123 3.85 -3.84 -8.47
C VAL A 123 3.49 -3.65 -7.01
N LEU A 124 4.39 -2.99 -6.26
CA LEU A 124 4.10 -2.56 -4.90
C LEU A 124 3.01 -1.47 -4.94
N VAL A 125 1.87 -1.75 -4.33
CA VAL A 125 0.69 -0.88 -4.31
C VAL A 125 0.35 -0.35 -2.92
N GLY A 126 0.91 -0.95 -1.87
CA GLY A 126 0.69 -0.50 -0.51
C GLY A 126 1.52 -1.24 0.52
N VAL A 127 1.23 -0.93 1.77
CA VAL A 127 1.89 -1.48 2.93
C VAL A 127 0.88 -1.56 4.08
N VAL A 128 0.98 -2.63 4.86
CA VAL A 128 0.46 -2.65 6.23
C VAL A 128 1.61 -2.22 7.13
N GLU A 129 1.43 -1.13 7.89
CA GLU A 129 2.43 -0.69 8.88
C GLU A 129 2.65 -1.79 9.93
N GLN A 130 3.72 -1.68 10.72
CA GLN A 130 4.01 -2.68 11.76
C GLN A 130 2.80 -2.90 12.67
N PRO A 131 2.60 -4.12 13.20
CA PRO A 131 1.50 -4.39 14.11
C PRO A 131 1.68 -3.54 15.36
N VAL A 132 0.58 -2.92 15.79
CA VAL A 132 0.54 -2.10 17.00
C VAL A 132 -0.57 -2.64 17.87
N SER A 133 -0.27 -2.86 19.15
CA SER A 133 -1.28 -3.23 20.15
C SER A 133 -1.03 -2.48 21.44
N HIS A 134 -2.10 -2.03 22.09
CA HIS A 134 -2.04 -1.35 23.39
C HIS A 134 -3.06 -1.93 24.34
N ASP A 135 -2.70 -2.01 25.61
CA ASP A 135 -3.59 -2.42 26.69
C ASP A 135 -4.40 -1.21 27.24
N ALA A 136 -5.31 -1.45 28.18
CA ALA A 136 -6.19 -0.43 28.72
C ALA A 136 -5.48 0.65 29.54
N SER A 137 -4.23 0.42 29.95
CA SER A 137 -3.37 1.43 30.57
C SER A 137 -2.62 2.28 29.55
N GLY A 138 -2.72 1.92 28.26
CA GLY A 138 -1.96 2.51 27.17
C GLY A 138 -0.56 1.91 27.01
N ALA A 139 -0.23 0.82 27.71
CA ALA A 139 1.05 0.14 27.56
C ALA A 139 1.06 -0.66 26.26
N GLU A 140 2.19 -0.65 25.55
CA GLU A 140 2.38 -1.44 24.34
C GLU A 140 2.34 -2.94 24.70
N VAL A 141 1.66 -3.72 23.87
CA VAL A 141 1.59 -5.17 23.95
C VAL A 141 2.21 -5.74 22.69
N ASP A 142 3.11 -6.71 22.86
CA ASP A 142 3.76 -7.36 21.73
C ASP A 142 2.71 -7.96 20.79
N SER A 143 2.93 -7.75 19.49
CA SER A 143 2.09 -8.33 18.46
C SER A 143 2.89 -8.52 17.18
N HIS A 144 2.47 -9.48 16.35
CA HIS A 144 3.16 -9.84 15.13
C HIS A 144 2.18 -10.21 14.03
N TYR A 145 2.62 -10.11 12.77
CA TYR A 145 1.86 -10.63 11.64
C TYR A 145 2.41 -11.96 11.14
N SER A 146 1.52 -12.81 10.63
CA SER A 146 1.81 -13.90 9.71
C SER A 146 0.91 -13.80 8.47
N ILE A 147 1.29 -14.51 7.40
CA ILE A 147 0.54 -14.54 6.13
C ILE A 147 0.08 -15.97 5.86
N GLU A 148 -1.22 -16.13 5.60
CA GLU A 148 -1.85 -17.40 5.24
C GLU A 148 -2.57 -17.25 3.89
N GLY A 149 -1.93 -17.65 2.79
CA GLY A 149 -2.48 -17.41 1.45
C GLY A 149 -2.52 -15.91 1.12
N ASN A 150 -3.72 -15.34 0.90
CA ASN A 150 -3.94 -13.91 0.70
C ASN A 150 -4.33 -13.15 1.99
N ARG A 151 -4.27 -13.83 3.14
CA ARG A 151 -4.76 -13.31 4.42
C ARG A 151 -3.65 -12.78 5.30
N LEU A 152 -3.90 -11.64 5.92
CA LEU A 152 -3.13 -11.14 7.04
C LEU A 152 -3.67 -11.72 8.34
N VAL A 153 -2.81 -12.33 9.14
CA VAL A 153 -3.15 -12.74 10.51
C VAL A 153 -2.34 -11.88 11.47
N GLN A 154 -3.02 -11.11 12.31
CA GLN A 154 -2.40 -10.40 13.42
C GLN A 154 -2.57 -11.22 14.70
N THR A 155 -1.46 -11.50 15.38
CA THR A 155 -1.45 -12.18 16.67
C THR A 155 -0.97 -11.21 17.73
N VAL A 156 -1.73 -11.11 18.82
CA VAL A 156 -1.36 -10.35 20.03
C VAL A 156 -0.79 -11.33 21.04
N ASP A 157 0.28 -10.94 21.71
CA ASP A 157 0.99 -11.74 22.72
C ASP A 157 0.92 -11.05 24.10
N PRO A 158 -0.25 -11.06 24.80
CA PRO A 158 -0.38 -10.43 26.12
C PRO A 158 0.51 -11.09 27.17
N GLU A 159 1.13 -10.26 28.01
CA GLU A 159 1.83 -10.71 29.21
C GLU A 159 0.86 -10.81 30.41
N PRO A 160 1.23 -11.53 31.49
CA PRO A 160 0.40 -11.58 32.71
C PRO A 160 0.07 -10.21 33.33
N LYS A 161 0.88 -9.18 33.03
CA LYS A 161 0.69 -7.80 33.51
C LYS A 161 -0.23 -6.96 32.61
N SER A 162 -0.59 -7.44 31.42
CA SER A 162 -1.39 -6.68 30.46
C SER A 162 -2.79 -6.42 31.01
N VAL A 163 -3.27 -5.18 30.85
CA VAL A 163 -4.58 -4.75 31.36
C VAL A 163 -5.60 -4.77 30.22
N TYR A 164 -6.68 -5.53 30.38
CA TYR A 164 -7.74 -5.59 29.38
C TYR A 164 -8.73 -4.40 29.48
N PRO A 165 -9.37 -3.98 28.36
CA PRO A 165 -9.22 -4.54 27.01
C PRO A 165 -7.88 -4.20 26.35
N ILE A 166 -7.44 -5.07 25.44
CA ILE A 166 -6.30 -4.80 24.54
C ILE A 166 -6.86 -4.47 23.17
N VAL A 167 -6.38 -3.38 22.56
CA VAL A 167 -6.72 -2.99 21.20
C VAL A 167 -5.52 -3.26 20.30
N ALA A 168 -5.72 -4.12 19.31
CA ALA A 168 -4.73 -4.36 18.26
C ALA A 168 -5.17 -3.67 16.97
N GLN A 169 -4.22 -3.10 16.24
CA GLN A 169 -4.46 -2.27 15.06
C GLN A 169 -3.57 -2.71 13.90
N ALA A 170 -4.17 -2.74 12.70
CA ALA A 170 -3.52 -2.88 11.41
C ALA A 170 -3.82 -1.64 10.55
N ALA A 171 -2.79 -0.88 10.21
CA ALA A 171 -2.92 0.33 9.39
C ALA A 171 -2.48 0.05 7.94
N VAL A 172 -3.39 0.24 6.99
CA VAL A 172 -3.13 0.05 5.56
C VAL A 172 -2.96 1.39 4.87
N ALA A 173 -1.86 1.54 4.15
CA ALA A 173 -1.58 2.71 3.35
C ALA A 173 -1.17 2.33 1.92
N VAL A 174 -1.70 3.07 0.94
CA VAL A 174 -1.40 2.86 -0.48
C VAL A 174 -0.50 3.95 -1.03
N PHE A 175 0.33 3.58 -2.00
CA PHE A 175 1.13 4.50 -2.82
C PHE A 175 1.46 3.82 -4.13
N TYR A 176 1.91 4.58 -5.14
CA TYR A 176 2.16 3.98 -6.44
C TYR A 176 3.40 4.53 -7.14
N THR A 177 4.21 3.62 -7.67
CA THR A 177 5.40 3.92 -8.47
C THR A 177 5.03 4.20 -9.92
N ARG A 178 5.57 5.26 -10.51
CA ARG A 178 5.33 5.63 -11.90
C ARG A 178 6.61 5.90 -12.65
N GLY A 179 6.53 5.72 -13.96
CA GLY A 179 7.56 6.17 -14.89
C GLY A 179 6.97 6.40 -16.27
N ASP A 180 7.66 7.22 -17.06
CA ASP A 180 7.31 7.39 -18.45
C ASP A 180 8.06 6.38 -19.33
N TYR A 181 7.52 6.16 -20.52
CA TYR A 181 8.23 5.41 -21.53
C TYR A 181 9.51 6.16 -21.92
N VAL A 182 10.57 5.39 -22.19
CA VAL A 182 11.78 5.95 -22.78
C VAL A 182 11.41 6.66 -24.08
N HIS A 183 11.92 7.87 -24.24
CA HIS A 183 11.71 8.72 -25.42
C HIS A 183 13.03 9.35 -25.84
N VAL A 184 13.13 9.75 -27.12
CA VAL A 184 14.33 10.38 -27.67
C VAL A 184 14.06 11.84 -27.93
N THR A 185 14.83 12.72 -27.28
CA THR A 185 14.77 14.17 -27.49
C THR A 185 16.19 14.68 -27.68
N ARG A 186 16.42 15.49 -28.73
CA ARG A 186 17.76 16.06 -29.03
C ARG A 186 18.88 15.01 -29.06
N GLY A 187 18.60 13.85 -29.66
CA GLY A 187 19.57 12.75 -29.77
C GLY A 187 19.87 12.00 -28.46
N GLN A 188 19.07 12.19 -27.41
CA GLN A 188 19.23 11.46 -26.15
C GLN A 188 18.00 10.62 -25.83
N ALA A 189 18.20 9.34 -25.52
CA ALA A 189 17.20 8.54 -24.84
C ALA A 189 17.06 9.02 -23.39
N SER A 190 15.84 9.26 -22.95
CA SER A 190 15.51 9.70 -21.60
C SER A 190 14.29 8.96 -21.08
N GLY A 191 14.31 8.65 -19.80
CA GLY A 191 13.19 8.10 -19.06
C GLY A 191 13.14 8.75 -17.67
N HIS A 192 11.93 8.90 -17.15
CA HIS A 192 11.66 9.50 -15.86
C HIS A 192 10.89 8.55 -14.96
N GLY A 193 11.05 8.76 -13.66
CA GLY A 193 10.34 8.03 -12.62
C GLY A 193 9.95 8.96 -11.49
N TRP A 194 8.80 8.68 -10.90
CA TRP A 194 8.21 9.42 -9.78
C TRP A 194 7.28 8.49 -8.99
N TRP A 195 6.65 9.04 -7.96
CA TRP A 195 5.68 8.32 -7.15
C TRP A 195 4.45 9.18 -6.88
N ILE A 196 3.33 8.51 -6.65
CA ILE A 196 2.05 9.11 -6.25
C ILE A 196 1.83 8.73 -4.78
N LYS A 197 1.43 9.71 -3.96
CA LYS A 197 1.38 9.57 -2.51
C LYS A 197 0.36 8.52 -2.06
N GLY A 198 -0.81 8.48 -2.71
CA GLY A 198 -1.95 7.73 -2.20
C GLY A 198 -2.27 8.19 -0.77
N THR A 199 -2.41 7.23 0.14
CA THR A 199 -2.72 7.46 1.56
C THR A 199 -1.49 7.31 2.47
N ALA A 200 -0.32 6.93 1.94
CA ALA A 200 0.90 6.81 2.73
C ALA A 200 1.30 8.13 3.41
N LYS A 201 1.77 8.05 4.67
CA LYS A 201 2.23 9.23 5.45
C LYS A 201 3.56 9.78 4.93
N ALA A 202 4.30 9.02 4.13
CA ALA A 202 5.57 9.43 3.54
C ALA A 202 5.47 10.79 2.83
N THR A 203 6.50 11.62 2.98
CA THR A 203 6.59 12.94 2.33
C THR A 203 7.64 12.99 1.22
N LYS A 204 8.59 12.04 1.23
CA LYS A 204 9.68 11.92 0.27
C LYS A 204 9.98 10.45 -0.01
N ALA A 205 10.51 10.20 -1.20
CA ALA A 205 11.03 8.90 -1.60
C ALA A 205 12.36 9.07 -2.33
N LYS A 206 13.26 8.10 -2.17
CA LYS A 206 14.42 7.97 -3.05
C LYS A 206 13.95 7.25 -4.32
N VAL A 207 13.92 7.97 -5.43
CA VAL A 207 13.50 7.45 -6.73
C VAL A 207 14.74 7.19 -7.58
N THR A 208 14.89 5.95 -8.05
CA THR A 208 15.92 5.55 -8.99
C THR A 208 15.30 5.22 -10.33
N VAL A 209 15.91 5.70 -11.42
CA VAL A 209 15.52 5.40 -12.79
C VAL A 209 16.73 4.89 -13.55
N GLN A 210 16.54 3.83 -14.33
CA GLN A 210 17.56 3.29 -15.23
C GLN A 210 16.92 3.01 -16.59
N LEU A 211 17.62 3.34 -17.67
CA LEU A 211 17.20 2.90 -19.00
C LEU A 211 17.61 1.44 -19.21
N GLN A 212 16.72 0.66 -19.80
CA GLN A 212 17.04 -0.66 -20.30
C GLN A 212 16.88 -0.71 -21.82
N TYR A 213 17.82 -1.40 -22.45
CA TYR A 213 17.96 -1.56 -23.89
C TYR A 213 17.98 -3.04 -24.25
N LYS A 214 17.31 -3.39 -25.34
CA LYS A 214 17.27 -4.75 -25.87
C LYS A 214 17.73 -4.77 -27.34
N PRO A 215 18.94 -5.31 -27.63
CA PRO A 215 19.55 -5.22 -28.95
C PRO A 215 18.83 -6.02 -30.05
N LYS A 216 18.24 -7.16 -29.69
CA LYS A 216 17.40 -8.01 -30.56
C LYS A 216 16.19 -8.49 -29.75
N LYS A 217 15.09 -8.86 -30.42
CA LYS A 217 13.85 -9.33 -29.76
C LYS A 217 14.08 -10.56 -28.85
N THR A 218 15.08 -11.39 -29.14
CA THR A 218 15.43 -12.58 -28.36
C THR A 218 16.47 -12.32 -27.26
N SER A 219 17.08 -11.12 -27.23
CA SER A 219 18.12 -10.79 -26.25
C SER A 219 17.54 -10.42 -24.89
N SER A 220 18.37 -10.50 -23.85
CA SER A 220 18.05 -9.97 -22.52
C SER A 220 18.06 -8.44 -22.49
N TRP A 221 17.35 -7.87 -21.52
CA TRP A 221 17.40 -6.43 -21.24
C TRP A 221 18.72 -6.04 -20.59
N ASN A 222 19.34 -4.97 -21.08
CA ASN A 222 20.60 -4.47 -20.57
C ASN A 222 20.46 -3.05 -20.03
N ARG A 223 20.97 -2.77 -18.82
CA ARG A 223 21.01 -1.41 -18.26
C ARG A 223 21.93 -0.51 -19.10
N ARG A 224 21.50 0.71 -19.40
CA ARG A 224 22.24 1.68 -20.23
C ARG A 224 22.12 3.11 -19.73
N GLY A 225 23.18 3.87 -19.91
CA GLY A 225 23.30 5.22 -19.36
C GLY A 225 23.50 5.23 -17.85
N LYS A 226 23.76 6.42 -17.29
CA LYS A 226 23.84 6.62 -15.84
C LYS A 226 22.43 6.56 -15.25
N ALA A 227 22.26 5.85 -14.14
CA ALA A 227 21.03 5.88 -13.37
C ALA A 227 20.74 7.30 -12.88
N GLY A 228 19.48 7.71 -12.97
CA GLY A 228 18.99 8.91 -12.30
C GLY A 228 18.56 8.55 -10.89
N VAL A 229 19.15 9.17 -9.87
CA VAL A 229 18.75 8.97 -8.46
C VAL A 229 18.40 10.33 -7.88
N LYS A 230 17.22 10.48 -7.29
CA LYS A 230 16.83 11.69 -6.55
C LYS A 230 15.92 11.37 -5.36
N THR A 231 16.09 12.12 -4.27
CA THR A 231 15.11 12.17 -3.19
C THR A 231 14.11 13.28 -3.48
N ILE A 232 12.84 12.91 -3.71
CA ILE A 232 11.79 13.82 -4.19
C ILE A 232 10.47 13.55 -3.49
N GLY A 233 9.65 14.60 -3.35
CA GLY A 233 8.26 14.45 -2.94
C GLY A 233 7.39 13.83 -4.04
N PRO A 234 6.11 13.52 -3.74
CA PRO A 234 5.22 12.88 -4.69
C PRO A 234 4.78 13.85 -5.80
N GLY A 235 4.40 13.29 -6.94
CA GLY A 235 3.80 14.01 -8.07
C GLY A 235 4.59 13.90 -9.39
N THR A 236 3.88 14.01 -10.51
CA THR A 236 4.41 13.85 -11.87
C THR A 236 5.48 14.89 -12.25
N SER A 237 5.42 16.08 -11.67
CA SER A 237 6.39 17.16 -11.89
C SER A 237 7.71 16.95 -11.12
N LYS A 238 7.69 16.15 -10.05
CA LYS A 238 8.85 15.83 -9.22
C LYS A 238 9.37 14.45 -9.63
N ARG A 239 10.41 14.43 -10.46
CA ARG A 239 10.89 13.20 -11.10
C ARG A 239 12.41 13.05 -11.10
N ALA A 240 12.88 11.82 -10.94
CA ALA A 240 14.23 11.42 -11.30
C ALA A 240 14.31 11.20 -12.82
N ASN A 241 15.51 11.34 -13.40
CA ASN A 241 15.71 11.20 -14.85
C ASN A 241 17.00 10.41 -15.13
N ALA A 242 16.89 9.35 -15.93
CA ALA A 242 18.03 8.69 -16.57
C ALA A 242 18.15 9.12 -18.03
N ARG A 243 19.36 9.45 -18.47
CA ARG A 243 19.65 9.84 -19.87
C ARG A 243 20.84 9.08 -20.45
N MET A 244 20.79 8.93 -21.76
CA MET A 244 21.92 8.47 -22.56
C MET A 244 21.91 9.08 -23.96
N THR A 245 23.07 9.52 -24.44
CA THR A 245 23.25 9.97 -25.82
C THR A 245 23.18 8.79 -26.80
N CYS A 246 22.39 8.94 -27.85
CA CYS A 246 22.27 7.99 -28.95
C CYS A 246 23.45 8.16 -29.92
N ARG A 247 24.12 7.07 -30.28
CA ARG A 247 25.20 7.06 -31.27
C ARG A 247 24.72 6.80 -32.70
N SER A 248 23.58 6.13 -32.85
CA SER A 248 22.95 5.93 -34.16
C SER A 248 21.42 5.98 -34.07
N GLN A 249 20.77 6.08 -35.25
CA GLN A 249 19.32 6.08 -35.40
C GLN A 249 18.70 4.70 -35.65
N ALA A 250 19.46 3.61 -35.51
CA ALA A 250 18.89 2.27 -35.66
C ALA A 250 17.80 2.01 -34.60
N ARG A 251 16.75 1.28 -35.02
CA ARG A 251 15.55 1.02 -34.21
C ARG A 251 15.78 -0.12 -33.24
N LYS A 252 15.62 0.13 -31.95
CA LYS A 252 15.81 -0.85 -30.86
C LYS A 252 14.77 -0.69 -29.77
N GLN A 253 14.58 -1.75 -28.98
CA GLN A 253 13.62 -1.75 -27.88
C GLN A 253 14.23 -1.13 -26.62
N TRP A 254 13.46 -0.23 -26.00
CA TRP A 254 13.81 0.48 -24.79
C TRP A 254 12.68 0.43 -23.79
N ARG A 255 13.01 0.41 -22.50
CA ARG A 255 12.06 0.60 -21.40
C ARG A 255 12.73 1.29 -20.21
N SER A 256 11.92 1.92 -19.37
CA SER A 256 12.36 2.47 -18.09
C SER A 256 12.26 1.38 -17.02
N TRP A 257 13.25 1.35 -16.15
CA TRP A 257 13.24 0.65 -14.86
C TRP A 257 13.17 1.71 -13.78
N VAL A 258 12.16 1.66 -12.92
CA VAL A 258 11.94 2.65 -11.85
C VAL A 258 11.84 1.94 -10.51
N ASP A 259 12.56 2.49 -9.54
CA ASP A 259 12.58 2.07 -8.15
C ASP A 259 12.15 3.23 -7.26
N VAL A 260 11.28 2.99 -6.29
CA VAL A 260 10.78 4.02 -5.36
C VAL A 260 10.86 3.49 -3.95
N ASN A 261 11.67 4.16 -3.14
CA ASN A 261 11.93 3.74 -1.76
C ASN A 261 11.42 4.88 -0.89
N LEU A 262 10.22 4.72 -0.33
CA LEU A 262 9.60 5.71 0.54
C LEU A 262 10.45 5.88 1.81
N ILE A 263 10.76 7.13 2.19
CA ILE A 263 11.57 7.38 3.39
C ILE A 263 10.72 7.11 4.63
N GLY A 264 11.24 6.31 5.56
CA GLY A 264 10.52 5.87 6.77
C GLY A 264 9.63 4.66 6.55
N TYR A 265 9.66 4.07 5.35
CA TYR A 265 8.89 2.89 4.98
C TYR A 265 9.83 1.81 4.45
N LEU A 266 9.27 0.61 4.30
CA LEU A 266 9.95 -0.53 3.71
C LEU A 266 10.37 -0.26 2.27
N ASP A 267 11.59 -0.69 1.94
CA ASP A 267 12.11 -0.72 0.58
C ASP A 267 11.84 -2.10 -0.03
N SER A 268 11.00 -2.15 -1.05
CA SER A 268 10.70 -3.40 -1.75
C SER A 268 11.79 -3.74 -2.77
N PRO A 269 12.14 -5.03 -2.96
CA PRO A 269 13.02 -5.43 -4.05
C PRO A 269 12.40 -5.20 -5.44
N ASN A 270 11.07 -5.05 -5.53
CA ASN A 270 10.36 -4.94 -6.80
C ASN A 270 10.47 -3.56 -7.42
N LYS A 271 10.31 -3.51 -8.74
CA LYS A 271 10.66 -2.38 -9.59
C LYS A 271 9.63 -2.26 -10.69
N LEU A 272 9.20 -1.04 -11.00
CA LEU A 272 8.37 -0.81 -12.16
C LEU A 272 9.21 -0.95 -13.44
N TYR A 273 8.74 -1.77 -14.37
CA TYR A 273 9.22 -1.79 -15.75
C TYR A 273 8.13 -1.26 -16.68
N THR A 274 8.42 -0.18 -17.40
CA THR A 274 7.44 0.33 -18.38
C THR A 274 7.36 -0.61 -19.58
N SER A 275 6.24 -0.58 -20.31
CA SER A 275 6.14 -1.28 -21.59
C SER A 275 7.26 -0.86 -22.54
N ALA A 276 7.75 -1.81 -23.33
CA ALA A 276 8.84 -1.56 -24.26
C ALA A 276 8.38 -0.67 -25.44
N ARG A 277 9.23 0.28 -25.84
CA ARG A 277 9.06 1.07 -27.06
C ARG A 277 10.21 0.87 -28.03
N THR A 278 9.91 0.85 -29.32
CA THR A 278 10.93 0.80 -30.38
C THR A 278 11.35 2.22 -30.73
N LEU A 279 12.59 2.60 -30.42
CA LEU A 279 13.12 3.95 -30.61
C LEU A 279 14.31 3.95 -31.58
N LYS A 280 14.46 5.04 -32.34
CA LYS A 280 15.64 5.31 -33.18
C LYS A 280 16.80 5.80 -32.30
N CYS A 281 17.39 4.90 -31.54
CA CYS A 281 18.49 5.19 -30.63
C CYS A 281 19.26 3.92 -30.33
N THR A 282 20.55 3.91 -30.65
CA THR A 282 21.48 2.86 -30.21
C THR A 282 22.72 3.44 -29.56
N LEU A 283 23.45 2.53 -28.93
CA LEU A 283 24.79 2.71 -28.38
C LEU A 283 25.84 2.63 -29.49
#